data_AF-A0A9P1N0C0-F1
#
_entry.id   AF-A0A9P1N0C0-F1
#
_cell.length_a   1.000
_cell.length_b   1.000
_cell.length_c   1.000
_cell.angle_alpha   90.00
_cell.angle_beta   90.00
_cell.angle_gamma   90.00
#
_symmetry.space_group_name_H-M   'P 1'
#
loop_
_entity.id
_entity.type
_entity.pdbx_description
1 polymer ?
#
loop_
_entity_poly.entity_id
_entity_poly.type
_entity_poly.pdbx_seq_one_letter_code
_entity_poly.pdbx_strand_id
1 'polypeptide(L)'
;MCIFLEIYSPFGVQLALIISASILFISILISLFAIYKLMTQSIIEYSTRIFLILSLLFVIYHQVSFLSLRVLTFVQIHLEICTNVISNCQFFMQGNLIGNAGLSFIQVSMSIDRILHLSFKNTYQKYRQFPGIFFVILTLFLSIYTYCYVIQDDELKEETKTCGELPTKSYGNYTNVLKFTFYLAIVDMFTDLIVLKLSMINEKKQRQLYSVTERFEAQAALKSTQTIMTISTIQFLSQILYTALFFILTYLIENFEGFTFLMINILGYPVPYTNTLHAVLIIHSLNRIKNQRLENIKSMTTQKQSSDEYMSKLKMHLVICNTVVSKCKLMIQGNLIGNSGLSLVQVAMSIERIIHIIFRKKYEKFKTIPGIIMTITTIYGAISVYSFIIGDNPFTDTVTTCTYLPMKTYPRYTQVLFFTFWLSISNLIVDGLILRQNQKHEKLQRNMYSVTKRFEATTSLKCTQAIMVISLVNVLSQILYSVLYFIIVFFIPDGTSFIFIFVNTLGYPVPYTSTLHACLIIYSLNRMRNQRRATIQSLTNQKQTFDDYIRNIKSAWA
;
A
#
# COMPACT_ATOMS: atom_id res chain seq x y z
N MET A 1 -21.53 -25.44 -34.77
CA MET A 1 -21.74 -24.48 -33.66
C MET A 1 -20.39 -24.32 -32.97
N CYS A 2 -19.82 -23.12 -32.93
CA CYS A 2 -18.46 -22.94 -32.40
C CYS A 2 -18.50 -23.08 -30.87
N ILE A 3 -17.86 -24.13 -30.34
CA ILE A 3 -17.71 -24.38 -28.89
C ILE A 3 -17.14 -23.14 -28.16
N PHE A 4 -16.35 -22.33 -28.87
CA PHE A 4 -15.83 -21.04 -28.41
C PHE A 4 -16.93 -20.01 -28.09
N LEU A 5 -17.98 -19.89 -28.92
CA LEU A 5 -19.08 -18.95 -28.68
C LEU A 5 -19.93 -19.37 -27.49
N GLU A 6 -20.13 -20.67 -27.25
CA GLU A 6 -20.87 -21.18 -26.08
C GLU A 6 -20.18 -20.86 -24.75
N ILE A 7 -18.85 -20.98 -24.70
CA ILE A 7 -18.07 -20.76 -23.45
C ILE A 7 -17.94 -19.25 -23.13
N TYR A 8 -17.88 -18.39 -24.13
CA TYR A 8 -17.62 -16.95 -23.97
C TYR A 8 -18.86 -16.05 -24.10
N SER A 9 -19.98 -16.59 -24.57
CA SER A 9 -21.29 -15.91 -24.65
C SER A 9 -21.84 -15.39 -23.31
N PRO A 10 -21.66 -16.08 -22.15
CA PRO A 10 -22.29 -15.66 -20.91
C PRO A 10 -21.93 -14.21 -20.54
N PHE A 11 -22.95 -13.43 -20.14
CA PHE A 11 -22.80 -12.01 -19.76
C PHE A 11 -21.67 -11.77 -18.75
N GLY A 12 -21.46 -12.71 -17.82
CA GLY A 12 -20.39 -12.64 -16.82
C GLY A 12 -18.97 -12.61 -17.43
N VAL A 13 -18.72 -13.38 -18.48
CA VAL A 13 -17.41 -13.41 -19.18
C VAL A 13 -17.19 -12.11 -19.94
N GLN A 14 -18.22 -11.61 -20.64
CA GLN A 14 -18.14 -10.34 -21.35
C GLN A 14 -17.85 -9.17 -20.39
N LEU A 15 -18.54 -9.12 -19.25
CA LEU A 15 -18.30 -8.14 -18.21
C LEU A 15 -16.88 -8.25 -17.64
N ALA A 16 -16.40 -9.47 -17.38
CA ALA A 16 -15.03 -9.71 -16.90
C ALA A 16 -13.98 -9.24 -17.92
N LEU A 17 -14.19 -9.47 -19.22
CA LEU A 17 -13.33 -8.99 -20.29
C LEU A 17 -13.28 -7.45 -20.33
N ILE A 18 -14.42 -6.77 -20.22
CA ILE A 18 -14.49 -5.30 -20.18
C ILE A 18 -13.76 -4.75 -18.96
N ILE A 19 -13.98 -5.34 -17.78
CA ILE A 19 -13.31 -4.92 -16.54
C ILE A 19 -11.79 -5.11 -16.67
N SER A 20 -11.36 -6.28 -17.14
CA SER A 20 -9.94 -6.59 -17.36
C SER A 20 -9.31 -5.62 -18.35
N ALA A 21 -9.93 -5.40 -19.52
CA ALA A 21 -9.46 -4.44 -20.51
C ALA A 21 -9.37 -3.00 -19.98
N SER A 22 -10.35 -2.58 -19.16
CA SER A 22 -10.34 -1.26 -18.53
C SER A 22 -9.16 -1.09 -17.57
N ILE A 23 -8.84 -2.11 -16.78
CA ILE A 23 -7.67 -2.10 -15.88
C ILE A 23 -6.38 -2.01 -16.68
N LEU A 24 -6.23 -2.80 -17.76
CA LEU A 24 -5.06 -2.77 -18.63
C LEU A 24 -4.86 -1.37 -19.24
N PHE A 25 -5.94 -0.77 -19.76
CA PHE A 25 -5.91 0.58 -20.34
C PHE A 25 -5.51 1.65 -19.31
N ILE A 26 -6.12 1.63 -18.12
CA ILE A 26 -5.77 2.55 -17.03
C ILE A 26 -4.29 2.35 -16.63
N SER A 27 -3.80 1.11 -16.59
CA SER A 27 -2.41 0.79 -16.29
C SER A 27 -1.43 1.43 -17.27
N ILE A 28 -1.75 1.39 -18.57
CA ILE A 28 -0.95 2.03 -19.62
C ILE A 28 -0.91 3.55 -19.40
N LEU A 29 -2.06 4.18 -19.16
CA LEU A 29 -2.13 5.63 -18.92
C LEU A 29 -1.33 6.06 -17.68
N ILE A 30 -1.43 5.31 -16.57
CA ILE A 30 -0.66 5.58 -15.35
C ILE A 30 0.84 5.40 -15.60
N SER A 31 1.23 4.37 -16.37
CA SER A 31 2.63 4.10 -16.72
C SER A 31 3.22 5.21 -17.58
N LEU A 32 2.48 5.69 -18.59
CA LEU A 32 2.88 6.84 -19.42
C LEU A 32 3.03 8.12 -18.57
N PHE A 33 2.10 8.36 -17.65
CA PHE A 33 2.19 9.48 -16.72
C PHE A 33 3.40 9.36 -15.78
N ALA A 34 3.74 8.15 -15.33
CA ALA A 34 4.93 7.88 -14.53
C ALA A 34 6.22 8.16 -15.33
N ILE A 35 6.29 7.75 -16.59
CA ILE A 35 7.41 8.05 -17.51
C ILE A 35 7.54 9.57 -17.69
N TYR A 36 6.45 10.27 -17.99
CA TYR A 36 6.45 11.73 -18.11
C TYR A 36 7.00 12.41 -16.85
N LYS A 37 6.58 11.94 -15.66
CA LYS A 37 7.13 12.44 -14.39
C LYS A 37 8.61 12.15 -14.21
N LEU A 38 9.08 10.95 -14.57
CA LEU A 38 10.50 10.59 -14.48
C LEU A 38 11.35 11.45 -15.42
N MET A 39 10.86 11.72 -16.63
CA MET A 39 11.56 12.55 -17.61
C MET A 39 11.64 14.02 -17.17
N THR A 40 10.57 14.55 -16.59
CA THR A 40 10.49 15.96 -16.19
C THR A 40 11.16 16.28 -14.85
N GLN A 41 11.27 15.30 -13.94
CA GLN A 41 11.81 15.53 -12.60
C GLN A 41 13.26 15.06 -12.47
N SER A 42 14.19 16.00 -12.25
CA SER A 42 15.62 15.71 -12.04
C SER A 42 15.97 15.19 -10.63
N ILE A 43 15.04 14.49 -9.99
CA ILE A 43 15.13 14.18 -8.56
C ILE A 43 16.00 12.93 -8.31
N ILE A 44 15.87 11.91 -9.17
CA ILE A 44 16.60 10.64 -9.04
C ILE A 44 17.88 10.69 -9.89
N GLU A 45 18.90 9.96 -9.44
CA GLU A 45 20.11 9.70 -10.21
C GLU A 45 19.79 9.17 -11.62
N TYR A 46 20.63 9.53 -12.59
CA TYR A 46 20.36 9.26 -13.99
C TYR A 46 20.26 7.77 -14.33
N SER A 47 21.16 6.91 -13.80
CA SER A 47 21.13 5.47 -14.04
C SER A 47 19.81 4.84 -13.60
N THR A 48 19.40 5.09 -12.35
CA THR A 48 18.12 4.60 -11.80
C THR A 48 16.91 5.16 -12.54
N ARG A 49 16.98 6.39 -13.02
CA ARG A 49 15.90 6.93 -13.85
C ARG A 49 15.74 6.15 -15.15
N ILE A 50 16.83 5.79 -15.83
CA ILE A 50 16.76 4.97 -17.03
C ILE A 50 16.17 3.59 -16.69
N PHE A 51 16.62 2.95 -15.61
CA PHE A 51 16.07 1.66 -15.21
C PHE A 51 14.56 1.71 -14.90
N LEU A 52 14.09 2.75 -14.20
CA LEU A 52 12.67 2.93 -13.92
C LEU A 52 11.84 3.25 -15.17
N ILE A 53 12.41 3.98 -16.14
CA ILE A 53 11.74 4.19 -17.44
C ILE A 53 11.65 2.86 -18.19
N LEU A 54 12.74 2.09 -18.24
CA LEU A 54 12.76 0.81 -18.92
C LEU A 54 11.81 -0.21 -18.26
N SER A 55 11.73 -0.25 -16.92
CA SER A 55 10.75 -1.10 -16.22
C SER A 55 9.32 -0.73 -16.59
N LEU A 56 9.00 0.56 -16.69
CA LEU A 56 7.69 1.02 -17.15
C LEU A 56 7.42 0.70 -18.63
N LEU A 57 8.45 0.68 -19.49
CA LEU A 57 8.30 0.24 -20.87
C LEU A 57 7.98 -1.26 -20.96
N PHE A 58 8.62 -2.11 -20.14
CA PHE A 58 8.25 -3.53 -20.05
C PHE A 58 6.81 -3.72 -19.54
N VAL A 59 6.40 -2.93 -18.54
CA VAL A 59 5.00 -2.89 -18.09
C VAL A 59 4.07 -2.54 -19.26
N ILE A 60 4.34 -1.44 -19.98
CA ILE A 60 3.47 -1.01 -21.09
C ILE A 60 3.42 -2.08 -22.18
N TYR A 61 4.56 -2.67 -22.54
CA TYR A 61 4.61 -3.73 -23.56
C TYR A 61 3.77 -4.95 -23.16
N HIS A 62 3.87 -5.39 -21.90
CA HIS A 62 3.04 -6.45 -21.33
C HIS A 62 1.55 -6.11 -21.35
N GLN A 63 1.18 -4.91 -20.89
CA GLN A 63 -0.22 -4.50 -20.82
C GLN A 63 -0.85 -4.31 -22.20
N VAL A 64 -0.08 -3.80 -23.18
CA VAL A 64 -0.54 -3.66 -24.57
C VAL A 64 -0.80 -5.03 -25.19
N SER A 65 0.10 -6.00 -25.00
CA SER A 65 -0.12 -7.35 -25.55
C SER A 65 -1.35 -8.04 -24.96
N PHE A 66 -1.56 -7.91 -23.64
CA PHE A 66 -2.75 -8.40 -22.97
C PHE A 66 -4.02 -7.66 -23.42
N LEU A 67 -3.96 -6.34 -23.58
CA LEU A 67 -5.12 -5.54 -24.00
C LEU A 67 -5.53 -5.92 -25.43
N SER A 68 -4.57 -6.08 -26.34
CA SER A 68 -4.82 -6.55 -27.70
C SER A 68 -5.52 -7.90 -27.72
N LEU A 69 -5.09 -8.84 -26.86
CA LEU A 69 -5.76 -10.14 -26.72
C LEU A 69 -7.20 -9.98 -26.25
N ARG A 70 -7.44 -9.19 -25.17
CA ARG A 70 -8.79 -9.03 -24.60
C ARG A 70 -9.75 -8.31 -25.57
N VAL A 71 -9.28 -7.30 -26.29
CA VAL A 71 -10.08 -6.60 -27.32
C VAL A 71 -10.41 -7.54 -28.47
N LEU A 72 -9.44 -8.32 -28.96
CA LEU A 72 -9.69 -9.30 -30.01
C LEU A 72 -10.73 -10.34 -29.59
N THR A 73 -10.58 -10.92 -28.40
CA THR A 73 -11.53 -11.89 -27.86
C THR A 73 -12.93 -11.28 -27.76
N PHE A 74 -13.05 -10.03 -27.29
CA PHE A 74 -14.33 -9.33 -27.22
C PHE A 74 -14.98 -9.13 -28.60
N VAL A 75 -14.20 -8.71 -29.59
CA VAL A 75 -14.67 -8.51 -30.98
C VAL A 75 -15.09 -9.82 -31.62
N GLN A 76 -14.34 -10.91 -31.41
CA GLN A 76 -14.68 -12.24 -31.93
C GLN A 76 -16.00 -12.76 -31.36
N ILE A 77 -16.26 -12.54 -30.07
CA ILE A 77 -17.54 -12.89 -29.43
C ILE A 77 -18.70 -12.10 -30.07
N HIS A 78 -18.54 -10.79 -30.26
CA HIS A 78 -19.62 -9.92 -30.75
C HIS A 78 -19.90 -10.06 -32.25
N LEU A 79 -18.88 -10.39 -33.05
CA LEU A 79 -19.01 -10.56 -34.49
C LEU A 79 -19.21 -12.03 -34.91
N GLU A 80 -19.30 -12.95 -33.94
CA GLU A 80 -19.43 -14.39 -34.15
C GLU A 80 -18.36 -14.98 -35.09
N ILE A 81 -17.17 -14.37 -35.13
CA ILE A 81 -16.09 -14.77 -36.04
C ILE A 81 -15.38 -16.01 -35.47
N CYS A 82 -15.56 -17.16 -36.12
CA CYS A 82 -14.88 -18.41 -35.76
C CYS A 82 -13.52 -18.58 -36.46
N THR A 83 -12.66 -17.56 -36.45
CA THR A 83 -11.29 -17.67 -36.98
C THR A 83 -10.32 -18.06 -35.87
N ASN A 84 -9.39 -18.97 -36.21
CA ASN A 84 -8.35 -19.44 -35.28
C ASN A 84 -7.50 -18.26 -34.77
N VAL A 85 -7.33 -18.15 -33.45
CA VAL A 85 -6.71 -17.03 -32.72
C VAL A 85 -5.17 -16.95 -32.91
N ILE A 86 -4.61 -17.76 -33.82
CA ILE A 86 -3.19 -18.14 -33.87
C ILE A 86 -2.25 -16.94 -34.08
N SER A 87 -2.56 -16.01 -34.99
CA SER A 87 -1.65 -14.90 -35.30
C SER A 87 -1.47 -13.90 -34.14
N ASN A 88 -2.46 -13.78 -33.26
CA ASN A 88 -2.45 -12.81 -32.17
C ASN A 88 -1.96 -13.41 -30.84
N CYS A 89 -1.93 -14.75 -30.73
CA CYS A 89 -1.32 -15.42 -29.57
C CYS A 89 0.20 -15.20 -29.51
N GLN A 90 0.87 -15.07 -30.66
CA GLN A 90 2.31 -14.82 -30.70
C GLN A 90 2.67 -13.47 -30.06
N PHE A 91 1.94 -12.40 -30.40
CA PHE A 91 2.16 -11.07 -29.82
C PHE A 91 1.87 -11.06 -28.31
N PHE A 92 0.81 -11.75 -27.89
CA PHE A 92 0.51 -11.97 -26.48
C PHE A 92 1.68 -12.66 -25.75
N MET A 93 2.16 -13.78 -26.28
CA MET A 93 3.25 -14.57 -25.71
C MET A 93 4.56 -13.77 -25.63
N GLN A 94 4.87 -12.99 -26.67
CA GLN A 94 6.00 -12.07 -26.68
C GLN A 94 5.89 -11.05 -25.53
N GLY A 95 4.77 -10.34 -25.45
CA GLY A 95 4.56 -9.35 -24.39
C GLY A 95 4.58 -9.95 -22.99
N ASN A 96 4.05 -11.17 -22.83
CA ASN A 96 4.08 -11.87 -21.55
C ASN A 96 5.50 -12.26 -21.13
N LEU A 97 6.25 -12.92 -22.00
CA LEU A 97 7.59 -13.43 -21.71
C LEU A 97 8.62 -12.30 -21.61
N ILE A 98 8.68 -11.42 -22.61
CA ILE A 98 9.65 -10.30 -22.63
C ILE A 98 9.34 -9.32 -21.50
N GLY A 99 8.06 -9.01 -21.27
CA GLY A 99 7.63 -8.09 -20.21
C GLY A 99 7.99 -8.61 -18.81
N ASN A 100 7.57 -9.83 -18.48
CA ASN A 100 7.84 -10.40 -17.15
C ASN A 100 9.33 -10.66 -16.91
N ALA A 101 10.02 -11.26 -17.88
CA ALA A 101 11.45 -11.51 -17.76
C ALA A 101 12.25 -10.20 -17.66
N GLY A 102 11.88 -9.19 -18.47
CA GLY A 102 12.46 -7.85 -18.39
C GLY A 102 12.28 -7.19 -17.04
N LEU A 103 11.11 -7.33 -16.42
CA LEU A 103 10.87 -6.85 -15.06
C LEU A 103 11.73 -7.56 -14.01
N SER A 104 12.05 -8.85 -14.19
CA SER A 104 12.98 -9.55 -13.30
C SER A 104 14.44 -9.13 -13.53
N PHE A 105 14.89 -9.06 -14.79
CA PHE A 105 16.28 -8.68 -15.12
C PHE A 105 16.61 -7.23 -14.80
N ILE A 106 15.64 -6.31 -14.97
CA ILE A 106 15.85 -4.90 -14.64
C ILE A 106 16.01 -4.68 -13.15
N GLN A 107 15.34 -5.51 -12.34
CA GLN A 107 15.42 -5.47 -10.88
C GLN A 107 16.84 -5.83 -10.43
N VAL A 108 17.35 -6.98 -10.90
CA VAL A 108 18.72 -7.43 -10.65
C VAL A 108 19.74 -6.39 -11.13
N SER A 109 19.52 -5.80 -12.31
CA SER A 109 20.36 -4.74 -12.85
C SER A 109 20.40 -3.51 -11.94
N MET A 110 19.26 -3.08 -11.38
CA MET A 110 19.20 -1.98 -10.42
C MET A 110 19.97 -2.31 -9.13
N SER A 111 19.88 -3.54 -8.64
CA SER A 111 20.56 -3.97 -7.41
C SER A 111 22.08 -4.07 -7.61
N ILE A 112 22.53 -4.60 -8.75
CA ILE A 112 23.96 -4.63 -9.12
C ILE A 112 24.50 -3.21 -9.32
N ASP A 113 23.80 -2.33 -10.05
CA ASP A 113 24.19 -0.92 -10.22
C ASP A 113 24.40 -0.23 -8.87
N ARG A 114 23.50 -0.52 -7.91
CA ARG A 114 23.59 0.02 -6.55
C ARG A 114 24.77 -0.54 -5.76
N ILE A 115 25.07 -1.83 -5.89
CA ILE A 115 26.28 -2.43 -5.29
C ILE A 115 27.54 -1.77 -5.85
N LEU A 116 27.60 -1.56 -7.17
CA LEU A 116 28.74 -0.91 -7.82
C LEU A 116 28.91 0.53 -7.36
N HIS A 117 27.82 1.30 -7.31
CA HIS A 117 27.84 2.67 -6.80
C HIS A 117 28.32 2.73 -5.33
N LEU A 118 27.87 1.81 -4.48
CA LEU A 118 28.25 1.78 -3.06
C LEU A 118 29.69 1.29 -2.83
N SER A 119 30.15 0.31 -3.61
CA SER A 119 31.45 -0.34 -3.41
C SER A 119 32.60 0.42 -4.08
N PHE A 120 32.35 1.06 -5.22
CA PHE A 120 33.37 1.68 -6.07
C PHE A 120 33.08 3.16 -6.35
N LYS A 121 32.77 3.95 -5.32
CA LYS A 121 32.32 5.36 -5.45
C LYS A 121 33.17 6.21 -6.40
N ASN A 122 34.51 6.18 -6.26
CA ASN A 122 35.43 7.00 -7.06
C ASN A 122 35.42 6.60 -8.54
N THR A 123 35.45 5.28 -8.81
CA THR A 123 35.41 4.74 -10.17
C THR A 123 34.05 4.98 -10.80
N TYR A 124 32.97 4.77 -10.06
CA TYR A 124 31.61 4.96 -10.55
C TYR A 124 31.35 6.43 -10.90
N GLN A 125 31.83 7.39 -10.09
CA GLN A 125 31.75 8.82 -10.42
C GLN A 125 32.49 9.20 -11.70
N LYS A 126 33.64 8.55 -11.99
CA LYS A 126 34.41 8.77 -13.23
C LYS A 126 33.65 8.31 -14.48
N TYR A 127 32.96 7.17 -14.41
CA TYR A 127 32.25 6.58 -15.57
C TYR A 127 30.76 6.98 -15.64
N ARG A 128 30.22 7.59 -14.58
CA ARG A 128 28.92 8.25 -14.41
C ARG A 128 27.68 7.49 -14.88
N GLN A 129 27.51 7.26 -16.17
CA GLN A 129 26.31 6.68 -16.80
C GLN A 129 26.57 5.34 -17.49
N PHE A 130 27.84 5.01 -17.76
CA PHE A 130 28.21 3.84 -18.56
C PHE A 130 27.70 2.51 -17.98
N PRO A 131 27.85 2.22 -16.66
CA PRO A 131 27.36 0.97 -16.08
C PRO A 131 25.84 0.81 -16.26
N GLY A 132 25.08 1.88 -16.02
CA GLY A 132 23.63 1.87 -16.18
C GLY A 132 23.18 1.56 -17.61
N ILE A 133 23.82 2.19 -18.61
CA ILE A 133 23.52 1.93 -20.03
C ILE A 133 23.87 0.49 -20.41
N PHE A 134 25.01 -0.02 -19.95
CA PHE A 134 25.43 -1.40 -20.19
C PHE A 134 24.39 -2.40 -19.65
N PHE A 135 23.94 -2.24 -18.41
CA PHE A 135 22.94 -3.14 -17.82
C PHE A 135 21.56 -3.03 -18.48
N VAL A 136 21.18 -1.86 -18.99
CA VAL A 136 19.96 -1.68 -19.80
C VAL A 136 20.01 -2.51 -21.07
N ILE A 137 21.12 -2.43 -21.82
CA ILE A 137 21.31 -3.20 -23.06
C ILE A 137 21.31 -4.70 -22.75
N LEU A 138 22.02 -5.11 -21.70
CA LEU A 138 22.06 -6.50 -21.25
C LEU A 138 20.67 -7.01 -20.87
N THR A 139 19.89 -6.22 -20.14
CA THR A 139 18.51 -6.57 -19.76
C THR A 139 17.63 -6.78 -20.98
N LEU A 140 17.65 -5.86 -21.95
CA LEU A 140 16.88 -6.00 -23.19
C LEU A 140 17.25 -7.28 -23.95
N PHE A 141 18.55 -7.56 -24.07
CA PHE A 141 19.03 -8.77 -24.74
C PHE A 141 18.55 -10.05 -24.02
N LEU A 142 18.69 -10.12 -22.70
CA LEU A 142 18.25 -11.28 -21.91
C LEU A 142 16.73 -11.48 -21.95
N SER A 143 15.94 -10.40 -21.96
CA SER A 143 14.49 -10.47 -22.10
C SER A 143 14.06 -11.06 -23.45
N ILE A 144 14.68 -10.60 -24.55
CA ILE A 144 14.40 -11.12 -25.90
C ILE A 144 14.86 -12.58 -26.01
N TYR A 145 16.07 -12.89 -25.51
CA TYR A 145 16.59 -14.25 -25.48
C TYR A 145 15.66 -15.21 -24.73
N THR A 146 15.06 -14.76 -23.62
CA THR A 146 14.10 -15.58 -22.85
C THR A 146 12.89 -15.96 -23.69
N TYR A 147 12.35 -15.04 -24.50
CA TYR A 147 11.29 -15.38 -25.44
C TYR A 147 11.77 -16.42 -26.46
N CYS A 148 12.87 -16.16 -27.15
CA CYS A 148 13.42 -17.08 -28.16
C CYS A 148 13.70 -18.48 -27.61
N TYR A 149 14.22 -18.58 -26.39
CA TYR A 149 14.49 -19.85 -25.71
C TYR A 149 13.21 -20.65 -25.45
N VAL A 150 12.13 -19.99 -25.01
CA VAL A 150 10.86 -20.68 -24.73
C VAL A 150 10.23 -21.24 -26.01
N ILE A 151 10.28 -20.49 -27.11
CA ILE A 151 9.62 -20.86 -28.37
C ILE A 151 10.52 -21.65 -29.34
N GLN A 152 11.76 -21.96 -28.96
CA GLN A 152 12.74 -22.56 -29.87
C GLN A 152 12.27 -23.88 -30.48
N ASP A 153 11.55 -24.69 -29.71
CA ASP A 153 11.11 -26.02 -30.09
C ASP A 153 9.68 -26.05 -30.65
N ASP A 154 9.09 -24.89 -30.92
CA ASP A 154 7.68 -24.75 -31.27
C ASP A 154 7.44 -23.70 -32.35
N GLU A 155 6.91 -24.14 -33.49
CA GLU A 155 6.61 -23.24 -34.59
C GLU A 155 5.37 -22.35 -34.33
N LEU A 156 4.69 -22.48 -33.17
CA LEU A 156 3.45 -21.76 -32.84
C LEU A 156 2.34 -21.91 -33.91
N LYS A 157 2.43 -22.96 -34.75
CA LYS A 157 1.50 -23.25 -35.85
C LYS A 157 0.37 -24.19 -35.45
N GLU A 158 0.49 -24.89 -34.32
CA GLU A 158 -0.53 -25.84 -33.85
C GLU A 158 -1.75 -25.09 -33.29
N GLU A 159 -2.96 -25.56 -33.61
CA GLU A 159 -4.22 -24.94 -33.20
C GLU A 159 -4.43 -25.06 -31.67
N THR A 160 -4.09 -24.01 -30.91
CA THR A 160 -4.41 -23.93 -29.47
C THR A 160 -5.82 -23.38 -29.25
N LYS A 161 -6.57 -23.95 -28.30
CA LYS A 161 -7.96 -23.52 -28.01
C LYS A 161 -8.04 -22.11 -27.42
N THR A 162 -6.98 -21.66 -26.73
CA THR A 162 -6.84 -20.30 -26.22
C THR A 162 -5.38 -19.85 -26.23
N CYS A 163 -5.11 -18.55 -26.38
CA CYS A 163 -3.74 -18.00 -26.27
C CYS A 163 -3.12 -18.13 -24.87
N GLY A 164 -3.91 -18.53 -23.87
CA GLY A 164 -3.43 -18.75 -22.50
C GLY A 164 -2.92 -20.18 -22.26
N GLU A 165 -3.21 -21.11 -23.17
CA GLU A 165 -2.65 -22.46 -23.14
C GLU A 165 -1.27 -22.45 -23.78
N LEU A 166 -0.26 -22.83 -22.99
CA LEU A 166 1.09 -23.01 -23.51
C LEU A 166 1.11 -24.26 -24.40
N PRO A 167 1.74 -24.17 -25.59
CA PRO A 167 2.00 -25.34 -26.40
C PRO A 167 2.75 -26.42 -25.61
N THR A 168 2.43 -27.68 -25.85
CA THR A 168 2.96 -28.83 -25.08
C THR A 168 4.49 -28.95 -25.20
N LYS A 169 5.06 -28.65 -26.37
CA LYS A 169 6.52 -28.66 -26.61
C LYS A 169 7.23 -27.53 -25.86
N SER A 170 6.62 -26.35 -25.81
CA SER A 170 7.16 -25.17 -25.11
C SER A 170 6.99 -25.21 -23.58
N TYR A 171 6.13 -26.08 -23.06
CA TYR A 171 5.77 -26.12 -21.64
C TYR A 171 6.97 -26.35 -20.70
N GLY A 172 7.89 -27.25 -21.07
CA GLY A 172 9.09 -27.55 -20.29
C GLY A 172 10.00 -26.32 -20.17
N ASN A 173 10.32 -25.68 -21.30
CA ASN A 173 11.16 -24.49 -21.35
C ASN A 173 10.52 -23.31 -20.61
N TYR A 174 9.20 -23.11 -20.78
CA TYR A 174 8.45 -22.10 -20.05
C TYR A 174 8.52 -22.30 -18.53
N THR A 175 8.30 -23.53 -18.06
CA THR A 175 8.34 -23.87 -16.64
C THR A 175 9.74 -23.64 -16.06
N ASN A 176 10.80 -23.94 -16.84
CA ASN A 176 12.18 -23.67 -16.45
C ASN A 176 12.45 -22.17 -16.33
N VAL A 177 11.97 -21.35 -17.26
CA VAL A 177 12.06 -19.88 -17.19
C VAL A 177 11.29 -19.33 -15.99
N LEU A 178 10.10 -19.84 -15.70
CA LEU A 178 9.31 -19.42 -14.55
C LEU A 178 10.02 -19.75 -13.22
N LYS A 179 10.58 -20.96 -13.09
CA LYS A 179 11.40 -21.35 -11.93
C LYS A 179 12.64 -20.45 -11.80
N PHE A 180 13.33 -20.21 -12.91
CA PHE A 180 14.53 -19.36 -12.94
C PHE A 180 14.21 -17.93 -12.49
N THR A 181 13.19 -17.29 -13.06
CA THR A 181 12.76 -15.93 -12.68
C THR A 181 12.28 -15.87 -11.23
N PHE A 182 11.64 -16.92 -10.73
CA PHE A 182 11.28 -17.02 -9.31
C PHE A 182 12.52 -17.08 -8.39
N TYR A 183 13.51 -17.93 -8.70
CA TYR A 183 14.75 -17.97 -7.94
C TYR A 183 15.52 -16.66 -8.02
N LEU A 184 15.51 -16.02 -9.19
CA LEU A 184 16.11 -14.71 -9.40
C LEU A 184 15.47 -13.65 -8.51
N ALA A 185 14.13 -13.65 -8.39
CA ALA A 185 13.41 -12.73 -7.51
C ALA A 185 13.74 -12.95 -6.01
N ILE A 186 13.97 -14.20 -5.59
CA ILE A 186 14.44 -14.50 -4.22
C ILE A 186 15.84 -13.91 -4.00
N VAL A 187 16.77 -14.20 -4.91
CA VAL A 187 18.16 -13.71 -4.83
C VAL A 187 18.17 -12.18 -4.82
N ASP A 188 17.35 -11.55 -5.65
CA ASP A 188 17.21 -10.10 -5.72
C ASP A 188 16.72 -9.50 -4.39
N MET A 189 15.68 -10.08 -3.78
CA MET A 189 15.19 -9.63 -2.47
C MET A 189 16.27 -9.69 -1.38
N PHE A 190 17.08 -10.75 -1.35
CA PHE A 190 18.22 -10.83 -0.43
C PHE A 190 19.29 -9.78 -0.76
N THR A 191 19.57 -9.58 -2.04
CA THR A 191 20.54 -8.59 -2.51
C THR A 191 20.11 -7.17 -2.11
N ASP A 192 18.83 -6.83 -2.26
CA ASP A 192 18.28 -5.54 -1.85
C ASP A 192 18.32 -5.30 -0.35
N LEU A 193 18.12 -6.34 0.46
CA LEU A 193 18.32 -6.27 1.91
C LEU A 193 19.78 -5.95 2.28
N ILE A 194 20.73 -6.58 1.59
CA ILE A 194 22.16 -6.31 1.76
C ILE A 194 22.49 -4.86 1.34
N VAL A 195 22.01 -4.44 0.17
CA VAL A 195 22.20 -3.07 -0.35
C VAL A 195 21.60 -2.03 0.60
N LEU A 196 20.40 -2.26 1.13
CA LEU A 196 19.81 -1.37 2.13
C LEU A 196 20.68 -1.27 3.39
N LYS A 197 21.18 -2.41 3.90
CA LYS A 197 22.06 -2.43 5.08
C LYS A 197 23.35 -1.66 4.82
N LEU A 198 23.97 -1.84 3.66
CA LEU A 198 25.16 -1.10 3.24
C LEU A 198 24.87 0.39 3.11
N SER A 199 23.77 0.79 2.46
CA SER A 199 23.33 2.19 2.35
C SER A 199 23.10 2.83 3.72
N MET A 200 22.51 2.12 4.68
CA MET A 200 22.32 2.61 6.05
C MET A 200 23.64 2.80 6.78
N ILE A 201 24.60 1.88 6.63
CA ILE A 201 25.94 2.00 7.23
C ILE A 201 26.68 3.20 6.62
N ASN A 202 26.63 3.34 5.30
CA ASN A 202 27.29 4.44 4.61
C ASN A 202 26.70 5.80 5.01
N GLU A 203 25.36 5.90 5.11
CA GLU A 203 24.71 7.12 5.56
C GLU A 203 25.10 7.51 6.99
N LYS A 204 25.20 6.53 7.91
CA LYS A 204 25.71 6.76 9.27
C LYS A 204 27.14 7.28 9.29
N LYS A 205 28.03 6.71 8.46
CA LYS A 205 29.42 7.18 8.34
C LYS A 205 29.47 8.61 7.79
N GLN A 206 28.70 8.90 6.75
CA GLN A 206 28.68 10.22 6.10
C GLN A 206 28.07 11.32 6.99
N ARG A 207 27.14 10.97 7.90
CA ARG A 207 26.67 11.92 8.93
C ARG A 207 27.76 12.39 9.88
N GLN A 208 28.83 11.62 10.09
CA GLN A 208 29.93 11.99 10.97
C GLN A 208 30.91 12.96 10.31
N LEU A 209 30.96 13.02 8.98
CA LEU A 209 31.81 13.94 8.22
C LEU A 209 31.14 15.32 8.07
N TYR A 210 31.90 16.41 8.07
CA TYR A 210 31.37 17.78 8.01
C TYR A 210 30.92 18.24 6.59
N SER A 211 31.14 17.43 5.55
CA SER A 211 30.78 17.78 4.18
C SER A 211 29.27 17.71 3.93
N VAL A 212 28.65 18.87 3.63
CA VAL A 212 27.21 18.97 3.36
C VAL A 212 26.82 18.23 2.08
N THR A 213 27.66 18.29 1.04
CA THR A 213 27.41 17.65 -0.26
C THR A 213 27.39 16.13 -0.11
N GLU A 214 28.35 15.55 0.60
CA GLU A 214 28.44 14.10 0.78
C GLU A 214 27.30 13.54 1.64
N ARG A 215 26.86 14.29 2.67
CA ARG A 215 25.66 13.96 3.44
C ARG A 215 24.41 13.93 2.58
N PHE A 216 24.26 14.93 1.71
CA PHE A 216 23.10 15.02 0.81
C PHE A 216 23.09 13.88 -0.20
N GLU A 217 24.23 13.55 -0.80
CA GLU A 217 24.38 12.41 -1.71
C GLU A 217 24.07 11.09 -1.03
N ALA A 218 24.60 10.85 0.17
CA ALA A 218 24.34 9.62 0.92
C ALA A 218 22.87 9.49 1.32
N GLN A 219 22.22 10.59 1.71
CA GLN A 219 20.80 10.60 2.04
C GLN A 219 19.93 10.37 0.79
N ALA A 220 20.29 10.97 -0.35
CA ALA A 220 19.61 10.75 -1.62
C ALA A 220 19.75 9.29 -2.09
N ALA A 221 20.94 8.71 -1.99
CA ALA A 221 21.21 7.31 -2.30
C ALA A 221 20.37 6.37 -1.41
N LEU A 222 20.38 6.58 -0.08
CA LEU A 222 19.58 5.78 0.86
C LEU A 222 18.08 5.84 0.54
N LYS A 223 17.56 7.03 0.21
CA LYS A 223 16.14 7.19 -0.15
C LYS A 223 15.80 6.50 -1.46
N SER A 224 16.68 6.60 -2.46
CA SER A 224 16.55 5.86 -3.70
C SER A 224 16.56 4.34 -3.46
N THR A 225 17.47 3.83 -2.62
CA THR A 225 17.52 2.42 -2.23
C THR A 225 16.24 1.97 -1.52
N GLN A 226 15.68 2.78 -0.61
CA GLN A 226 14.41 2.47 0.05
C GLN A 226 13.25 2.37 -0.95
N THR A 227 13.24 3.21 -1.98
CA THR A 227 12.26 3.14 -3.06
C THR A 227 12.45 1.88 -3.90
N ILE A 228 13.69 1.57 -4.32
CA ILE A 228 14.01 0.36 -5.09
C ILE A 228 13.57 -0.89 -4.32
N MET A 229 13.92 -1.00 -3.04
CA MET A 229 13.51 -2.12 -2.19
C MET A 229 11.98 -2.26 -2.08
N THR A 230 11.26 -1.14 -2.00
CA THR A 230 9.79 -1.17 -1.93
C THR A 230 9.20 -1.72 -3.23
N ILE A 231 9.74 -1.29 -4.37
CA ILE A 231 9.36 -1.76 -5.70
C ILE A 231 9.68 -3.25 -5.84
N SER A 232 10.89 -3.65 -5.48
CA SER A 232 11.41 -5.03 -5.50
C SER A 232 10.57 -5.97 -4.64
N THR A 233 10.19 -5.55 -3.43
CA THR A 233 9.32 -6.35 -2.54
C THR A 233 7.99 -6.67 -3.22
N ILE A 234 7.42 -5.71 -3.95
CA ILE A 234 6.11 -5.88 -4.60
C ILE A 234 6.23 -6.71 -5.87
N GLN A 235 7.32 -6.58 -6.62
CA GLN A 235 7.63 -7.47 -7.74
C GLN A 235 7.86 -8.91 -7.26
N PHE A 236 8.58 -9.10 -6.15
CA PHE A 236 8.77 -10.41 -5.52
C PHE A 236 7.44 -11.05 -5.10
N LEU A 237 6.59 -10.31 -4.40
CA LEU A 237 5.25 -10.79 -4.00
C LEU A 237 4.37 -11.10 -5.22
N SER A 238 4.45 -10.27 -6.27
CA SER A 238 3.77 -10.53 -7.54
C SER A 238 4.26 -11.83 -8.17
N GLN A 239 5.58 -12.04 -8.25
CA GLN A 239 6.17 -13.22 -8.87
C GLN A 239 5.83 -14.50 -8.09
N ILE A 240 5.80 -14.44 -6.75
CA ILE A 240 5.31 -15.56 -5.92
C ILE A 240 3.86 -15.87 -6.28
N LEU A 241 2.99 -14.85 -6.25
CA LEU A 241 1.57 -15.04 -6.50
C LEU A 241 1.33 -15.57 -7.92
N TYR A 242 2.02 -15.02 -8.91
CA TYR A 242 1.95 -15.44 -10.29
C TYR A 242 2.40 -16.90 -10.48
N THR A 243 3.57 -17.24 -9.94
CA THR A 243 4.13 -18.59 -10.04
C THR A 243 3.24 -19.61 -9.35
N ALA A 244 2.75 -19.30 -8.14
CA ALA A 244 1.85 -20.16 -7.38
C ALA A 244 0.51 -20.37 -8.11
N LEU A 245 -0.12 -19.28 -8.58
CA LEU A 245 -1.37 -19.37 -9.33
C LEU A 245 -1.19 -20.13 -10.64
N PHE A 246 -0.09 -19.94 -11.36
CA PHE A 246 0.21 -20.70 -12.57
C PHE A 246 0.31 -22.20 -12.28
N PHE A 247 1.09 -22.62 -11.26
CA PHE A 247 1.20 -24.04 -10.90
C PHE A 247 -0.13 -24.64 -10.43
N ILE A 248 -0.89 -23.91 -9.62
CA ILE A 248 -2.21 -24.35 -9.17
C ILE A 248 -3.15 -24.50 -10.37
N LEU A 249 -3.15 -23.52 -11.28
CA LEU A 249 -4.01 -23.53 -12.47
C LEU A 249 -3.63 -24.69 -13.39
N THR A 250 -2.34 -24.96 -13.61
CA THR A 250 -1.91 -26.10 -14.43
C THR A 250 -2.23 -27.44 -13.78
N TYR A 251 -2.08 -27.58 -12.46
CA TYR A 251 -2.41 -28.81 -11.75
C TYR A 251 -3.91 -29.10 -11.73
N LEU A 252 -4.74 -28.05 -11.66
CA LEU A 252 -6.18 -28.16 -11.57
C LEU A 252 -6.90 -28.03 -12.93
N ILE A 253 -6.17 -27.83 -14.03
CA ILE A 253 -6.78 -27.54 -15.35
C ILE A 253 -7.73 -28.64 -15.81
N GLU A 254 -7.41 -29.91 -15.51
CA GLU A 254 -8.24 -31.06 -15.86
C GLU A 254 -9.52 -31.17 -15.02
N ASN A 255 -9.56 -30.49 -13.87
CA ASN A 255 -10.66 -30.54 -12.92
C ASN A 255 -11.64 -29.36 -13.06
N PHE A 256 -11.34 -28.37 -13.91
CA PHE A 256 -12.17 -27.19 -14.08
C PHE A 256 -13.06 -27.28 -15.33
N GLU A 257 -14.33 -26.93 -15.16
CA GLU A 257 -15.18 -26.59 -16.30
C GLU A 257 -14.60 -25.37 -17.04
N GLY A 258 -14.73 -25.36 -18.37
CA GLY A 258 -14.12 -24.34 -19.24
C GLY A 258 -14.50 -22.89 -18.88
N PHE A 259 -15.73 -22.66 -18.41
CA PHE A 259 -16.19 -21.36 -17.93
C PHE A 259 -15.43 -20.89 -16.67
N THR A 260 -15.26 -21.78 -15.69
CA THR A 260 -14.57 -21.49 -14.43
C THR A 260 -13.09 -21.21 -14.67
N PHE A 261 -12.44 -22.04 -15.48
CA PHE A 261 -11.06 -21.83 -15.91
C PHE A 261 -10.89 -20.46 -16.58
N LEU A 262 -11.82 -20.09 -17.47
CA LEU A 262 -11.78 -18.83 -18.18
C LEU A 262 -11.95 -17.62 -17.24
N MET A 263 -12.89 -17.66 -16.30
CA MET A 263 -13.09 -16.58 -15.33
C MET A 263 -11.88 -16.40 -14.41
N ILE A 264 -11.26 -17.50 -13.96
CA ILE A 264 -10.02 -17.48 -13.18
C ILE A 264 -8.87 -16.91 -14.02
N ASN A 265 -8.78 -17.25 -15.31
CA ASN A 265 -7.76 -16.69 -16.19
C ASN A 265 -7.95 -15.18 -16.45
N ILE A 266 -9.20 -14.71 -16.63
CA ILE A 266 -9.49 -13.30 -16.94
C ILE A 266 -9.26 -12.40 -15.72
N LEU A 267 -9.76 -12.80 -14.55
CA LEU A 267 -9.76 -11.97 -13.33
C LEU A 267 -8.67 -12.35 -12.34
N GLY A 268 -8.28 -13.62 -12.30
CA GLY A 268 -7.29 -14.15 -11.37
C GLY A 268 -5.85 -14.00 -11.84
N TYR A 269 -5.62 -13.54 -13.08
CA TYR A 269 -4.27 -13.30 -13.59
C TYR A 269 -3.64 -12.08 -12.90
N PRO A 270 -2.63 -12.24 -12.03
CA PRO A 270 -2.22 -11.18 -11.10
C PRO A 270 -1.36 -10.08 -11.75
N VAL A 271 -0.70 -10.39 -12.88
CA VAL A 271 0.35 -9.52 -13.45
C VAL A 271 -0.16 -8.11 -13.83
N PRO A 272 -1.32 -7.93 -14.49
CA PRO A 272 -1.91 -6.63 -14.78
C PRO A 272 -2.09 -5.73 -13.55
N TYR A 273 -2.52 -6.32 -12.44
CA TYR A 273 -2.74 -5.61 -11.19
C TYR A 273 -1.41 -5.15 -10.59
N THR A 274 -0.41 -6.03 -10.61
CA THR A 274 0.91 -5.73 -10.04
C THR A 274 1.69 -4.72 -10.88
N ASN A 275 1.51 -4.77 -12.21
CA ASN A 275 2.06 -3.79 -13.14
C ASN A 275 1.46 -2.39 -12.93
N THR A 276 0.15 -2.32 -12.67
CA THR A 276 -0.53 -1.06 -12.30
C THR A 276 0.01 -0.52 -10.97
N LEU A 277 0.12 -1.39 -9.97
CA LEU A 277 0.68 -1.03 -8.66
C LEU A 277 2.12 -0.55 -8.77
N HIS A 278 2.94 -1.18 -9.62
CA HIS A 278 4.32 -0.77 -9.90
C HIS A 278 4.40 0.68 -10.37
N ALA A 279 3.60 1.08 -11.36
CA ALA A 279 3.58 2.45 -11.86
C ALA A 279 3.10 3.47 -10.80
N VAL A 280 2.07 3.12 -10.02
CA VAL A 280 1.57 3.96 -8.93
C VAL A 280 2.63 4.19 -7.85
N LEU A 281 3.39 3.16 -7.49
CA LEU A 281 4.45 3.24 -6.47
C LEU A 281 5.62 4.11 -6.90
N ILE A 282 6.00 4.05 -8.18
CA ILE A 282 7.01 4.95 -8.75
C ILE A 282 6.54 6.39 -8.61
N ILE A 283 5.31 6.70 -8.99
CA ILE A 283 4.74 8.06 -8.86
C ILE A 283 4.70 8.51 -7.39
N HIS A 284 4.22 7.63 -6.50
CA HIS A 284 4.15 7.92 -5.08
C HIS A 284 5.54 8.21 -4.49
N SER A 285 6.53 7.38 -4.84
CA SER A 285 7.91 7.53 -4.40
C SER A 285 8.53 8.83 -4.90
N LEU A 286 8.34 9.18 -6.18
CA LEU A 286 8.80 10.45 -6.74
C LEU A 286 8.20 11.66 -6.00
N ASN A 287 6.89 11.66 -5.79
CA ASN A 287 6.20 12.72 -5.06
C ASN A 287 6.71 12.82 -3.61
N ARG A 288 6.94 11.68 -2.95
CA ARG A 288 7.49 11.64 -1.59
C ARG A 288 8.89 12.22 -1.53
N ILE A 289 9.79 11.84 -2.44
CA ILE A 289 11.16 12.39 -2.49
C ILE A 289 11.12 13.89 -2.80
N LYS A 290 10.28 14.33 -3.73
CA LYS A 290 10.08 15.75 -4.06
C LYS A 290 9.65 16.56 -2.84
N ASN A 291 8.60 16.11 -2.16
CA ASN A 291 8.06 16.79 -0.99
C ASN A 291 9.10 16.85 0.14
N GLN A 292 9.81 15.76 0.38
CA GLN A 292 10.86 15.72 1.39
C GLN A 292 12.02 16.67 1.06
N ARG A 293 12.44 16.77 -0.21
CA ARG A 293 13.45 17.76 -0.62
C ARG A 293 12.98 19.19 -0.41
N LEU A 294 11.74 19.51 -0.77
CA LEU A 294 11.16 20.83 -0.55
C LEU A 294 11.09 21.17 0.95
N GLU A 295 10.77 20.20 1.80
CA GLU A 295 10.80 20.39 3.26
C GLU A 295 12.21 20.60 3.80
N ASN A 296 13.20 19.83 3.33
CA ASN A 296 14.60 19.97 3.74
C ASN A 296 15.15 21.34 3.34
N ILE A 297 14.94 21.77 2.09
CA ILE A 297 15.36 23.11 1.61
C ILE A 297 14.71 24.19 2.46
N LYS A 298 13.40 24.09 2.70
CA LYS A 298 12.69 25.04 3.56
C LYS A 298 13.30 25.09 4.96
N SER A 299 13.58 23.94 5.58
CA SER A 299 14.21 23.88 6.91
C SER A 299 15.59 24.52 6.95
N MET A 300 16.44 24.29 5.93
CA MET A 300 17.77 24.89 5.84
C MET A 300 17.72 26.41 5.62
N THR A 301 16.74 26.90 4.84
CA THR A 301 16.55 28.34 4.60
C THR A 301 15.91 29.11 5.76
N THR A 302 15.23 28.42 6.68
CA THR A 302 14.45 29.08 7.76
C THR A 302 15.02 28.91 9.17
N GLN A 303 16.04 28.08 9.36
CA GLN A 303 16.67 27.87 10.67
C GLN A 303 18.17 28.14 10.66
N LYS A 304 18.60 29.23 11.34
CA LYS A 304 19.82 29.18 12.16
C LYS A 304 19.44 28.34 13.39
N GLN A 305 19.80 27.05 13.44
CA GLN A 305 19.61 26.25 14.65
C GLN A 305 20.90 25.57 15.09
N SER A 306 21.13 25.63 16.41
CA SER A 306 22.28 25.07 17.11
C SER A 306 22.21 23.54 17.19
N SER A 307 23.39 22.92 17.26
CA SER A 307 23.64 21.48 17.19
C SER A 307 22.93 20.64 18.27
N ASP A 308 22.44 21.26 19.35
CA ASP A 308 21.94 20.55 20.54
C ASP A 308 20.50 20.06 20.40
N GLU A 309 19.68 20.74 19.58
CA GLU A 309 18.26 20.37 19.41
C GLU A 309 18.08 19.14 18.50
N TYR A 310 19.09 18.81 17.70
CA TYR A 310 19.13 17.63 16.84
C TYR A 310 19.43 16.34 17.63
N MET A 311 20.25 16.44 18.69
CA MET A 311 20.69 15.30 19.51
C MET A 311 19.61 14.77 20.46
N SER A 312 18.64 15.59 20.89
CA SER A 312 17.58 15.12 21.81
C SER A 312 16.51 14.27 21.11
N LYS A 313 16.28 14.49 19.80
CA LYS A 313 15.27 13.75 19.02
C LYS A 313 15.73 12.36 18.58
N LEU A 314 17.02 12.05 18.69
CA LEU A 314 17.61 10.77 18.26
C LEU A 314 17.51 9.64 19.31
N LYS A 315 17.16 9.95 20.57
CA LYS A 315 17.13 8.96 21.67
C LYS A 315 15.87 8.09 21.77
N MET A 316 14.86 8.27 20.90
CA MET A 316 13.53 7.72 21.15
C MET A 316 13.01 6.73 20.09
N HIS A 317 13.86 5.93 19.41
CA HIS A 317 13.39 4.91 18.44
C HIS A 317 14.29 3.67 18.37
N LEU A 318 14.24 2.82 19.41
CA LEU A 318 14.67 1.42 19.35
C LEU A 318 13.88 0.63 20.39
N VAL A 319 13.73 -0.69 20.17
CA VAL A 319 12.93 -1.69 20.94
C VAL A 319 11.52 -1.81 20.30
N ILE A 320 11.10 -2.88 19.60
CA ILE A 320 11.29 -4.34 19.77
C ILE A 320 11.15 -5.07 18.42
N CYS A 321 11.98 -6.08 18.18
CA CYS A 321 11.64 -7.22 17.32
C CYS A 321 12.38 -8.46 17.86
N ASN A 322 11.65 -9.57 18.12
CA ASN A 322 12.15 -10.95 17.95
C ASN A 322 11.04 -12.03 18.15
N THR A 323 10.94 -12.88 17.11
CA THR A 323 10.69 -14.36 17.02
C THR A 323 9.65 -15.00 17.97
N VAL A 324 8.47 -15.52 17.57
CA VAL A 324 8.02 -16.53 16.57
C VAL A 324 8.34 -18.00 16.93
N VAL A 325 7.43 -18.66 17.68
CA VAL A 325 7.05 -20.10 17.58
C VAL A 325 5.54 -20.40 17.89
N SER A 326 4.72 -19.47 18.43
CA SER A 326 3.27 -19.70 18.76
C SER A 326 2.29 -19.11 17.72
N LYS A 327 2.26 -19.61 16.48
CA LYS A 327 1.71 -18.83 15.34
C LYS A 327 0.19 -18.63 15.28
N CYS A 328 -0.68 -19.61 15.61
CA CYS A 328 -2.14 -19.37 15.59
C CYS A 328 -2.65 -18.59 16.82
N LYS A 329 -2.22 -19.00 18.03
CA LYS A 329 -2.68 -18.37 19.28
C LYS A 329 -2.29 -16.89 19.35
N LEU A 330 -1.08 -16.54 18.92
CA LEU A 330 -0.61 -15.16 18.88
C LEU A 330 -1.38 -14.33 17.84
N MET A 331 -1.72 -14.94 16.69
CA MET A 331 -2.51 -14.27 15.66
C MET A 331 -3.93 -13.98 16.14
N ILE A 332 -4.60 -14.96 16.76
CA ILE A 332 -5.95 -14.79 17.32
C ILE A 332 -5.92 -13.79 18.49
N GLN A 333 -4.91 -13.85 19.35
CA GLN A 333 -4.65 -12.86 20.40
C GLN A 333 -4.54 -11.44 19.83
N GLY A 334 -3.64 -11.24 18.88
CA GLY A 334 -3.41 -9.94 18.26
C GLY A 334 -4.65 -9.41 17.55
N ASN A 335 -5.41 -10.29 16.89
CA ASN A 335 -6.66 -9.94 16.23
C ASN A 335 -7.74 -9.49 17.22
N LEU A 336 -8.04 -10.30 18.25
CA LEU A 336 -9.09 -10.00 19.23
C LEU A 336 -8.78 -8.75 20.06
N ILE A 337 -7.54 -8.64 20.54
CA ILE A 337 -7.07 -7.47 21.31
C ILE A 337 -7.02 -6.23 20.41
N GLY A 338 -6.56 -6.37 19.17
CA GLY A 338 -6.47 -5.27 18.21
C GLY A 338 -7.84 -4.71 17.84
N ASN A 339 -8.80 -5.57 17.49
CA ASN A 339 -10.14 -5.15 17.08
C ASN A 339 -10.94 -4.52 18.22
N SER A 340 -10.94 -5.14 19.40
CA SER A 340 -11.59 -4.56 20.59
C SER A 340 -10.89 -3.26 21.02
N GLY A 341 -9.56 -3.23 20.96
CA GLY A 341 -8.74 -2.06 21.26
C GLY A 341 -9.08 -0.87 20.36
N LEU A 342 -9.28 -1.07 19.05
CA LEU A 342 -9.66 0.00 18.13
C LEU A 342 -10.97 0.68 18.53
N SER A 343 -12.02 -0.10 18.80
CA SER A 343 -13.32 0.45 19.23
C SER A 343 -13.22 1.14 20.59
N LEU A 344 -12.48 0.57 21.55
CA LEU A 344 -12.30 1.16 22.88
C LEU A 344 -11.45 2.46 22.84
N VAL A 345 -10.41 2.52 22.00
CA VAL A 345 -9.60 3.74 21.80
C VAL A 345 -10.48 4.87 21.26
N GLN A 346 -11.45 4.56 20.40
CA GLN A 346 -12.38 5.58 19.91
C GLN A 346 -13.28 6.11 21.01
N VAL A 347 -13.88 5.23 21.84
CA VAL A 347 -14.65 5.67 23.02
C VAL A 347 -13.78 6.57 23.89
N ALA A 348 -12.53 6.17 24.11
CA ALA A 348 -11.57 6.91 24.93
C ALA A 348 -11.30 8.31 24.38
N MET A 349 -11.09 8.44 23.07
CA MET A 349 -10.92 9.74 22.40
C MET A 349 -12.18 10.61 22.51
N SER A 350 -13.38 10.04 22.33
CA SER A 350 -14.63 10.78 22.48
C SER A 350 -14.83 11.28 23.91
N ILE A 351 -14.57 10.44 24.91
CA ILE A 351 -14.63 10.80 26.34
C ILE A 351 -13.60 11.89 26.67
N GLU A 352 -12.36 11.76 26.19
CA GLU A 352 -11.33 12.79 26.39
C GLU A 352 -11.80 14.15 25.86
N ARG A 353 -12.46 14.16 24.69
CA ARG A 353 -13.00 15.38 24.09
C ARG A 353 -14.18 15.95 24.88
N ILE A 354 -15.05 15.11 25.43
CA ILE A 354 -16.13 15.55 26.33
C ILE A 354 -15.53 16.21 27.58
N ILE A 355 -14.53 15.58 28.21
CA ILE A 355 -13.86 16.11 29.39
C ILE A 355 -13.19 17.46 29.07
N HIS A 356 -12.53 17.56 27.92
CA HIS A 356 -11.92 18.82 27.47
C HIS A 356 -12.95 19.94 27.28
N ILE A 357 -14.12 19.64 26.71
CA ILE A 357 -15.20 20.62 26.51
C ILE A 357 -15.81 21.06 27.85
N ILE A 358 -16.11 20.11 28.75
CA ILE A 358 -16.78 20.40 30.03
C ILE A 358 -15.83 21.08 31.02
N PHE A 359 -14.57 20.63 31.11
CA PHE A 359 -13.64 21.02 32.18
C PHE A 359 -12.42 21.80 31.67
N ARG A 360 -12.57 22.63 30.63
CA ARG A 360 -11.46 23.32 29.94
C ARG A 360 -10.41 23.97 30.85
N LYS A 361 -10.83 24.78 31.84
CA LYS A 361 -9.92 25.48 32.78
C LYS A 361 -9.09 24.52 33.64
N LYS A 362 -9.66 23.38 34.02
CA LYS A 362 -8.97 22.36 34.81
C LYS A 362 -8.12 21.46 33.91
N TYR A 363 -8.60 21.16 32.70
CA TYR A 363 -7.92 20.29 31.74
C TYR A 363 -6.53 20.81 31.35
N GLU A 364 -6.39 22.12 31.14
CA GLU A 364 -5.09 22.76 30.87
C GLU A 364 -4.06 22.54 31.99
N LYS A 365 -4.52 22.42 33.24
CA LYS A 365 -3.67 22.16 34.41
C LYS A 365 -3.24 20.69 34.48
N PHE A 366 -4.10 19.76 34.07
CA PHE A 366 -3.84 18.31 34.11
C PHE A 366 -3.10 17.77 32.88
N LYS A 367 -2.95 18.58 31.82
CA LYS A 367 -2.19 18.29 30.58
C LYS A 367 -2.47 16.88 30.02
N THR A 368 -1.57 15.92 30.28
CA THR A 368 -1.54 14.59 29.66
C THR A 368 -2.19 13.49 30.51
N ILE A 369 -2.52 13.76 31.78
CA ILE A 369 -2.97 12.74 32.72
C ILE A 369 -4.26 12.02 32.27
N PRO A 370 -5.31 12.73 31.80
CA PRO A 370 -6.53 12.05 31.33
C PRO A 370 -6.27 11.10 30.16
N GLY A 371 -5.42 11.49 29.20
CA GLY A 371 -5.06 10.64 28.07
C GLY A 371 -4.31 9.37 28.49
N ILE A 372 -3.42 9.46 29.49
CA ILE A 372 -2.71 8.30 30.03
C ILE A 372 -3.68 7.33 30.71
N ILE A 373 -4.59 7.86 31.56
CA ILE A 373 -5.61 7.04 32.24
C ILE A 373 -6.47 6.31 31.21
N MET A 374 -6.98 7.03 30.20
CA MET A 374 -7.83 6.45 29.16
C MET A 374 -7.08 5.39 28.32
N THR A 375 -5.78 5.58 28.08
CA THR A 375 -4.95 4.59 27.38
C THR A 375 -4.80 3.31 28.20
N ILE A 376 -4.50 3.42 29.50
CA ILE A 376 -4.36 2.26 30.40
C ILE A 376 -5.69 1.50 30.50
N THR A 377 -6.80 2.21 30.70
CA THR A 377 -8.16 1.61 30.75
C THR A 377 -8.49 0.89 29.45
N THR A 378 -8.11 1.46 28.31
CA THR A 378 -8.36 0.84 27.00
C THR A 378 -7.57 -0.45 26.81
N ILE A 379 -6.29 -0.46 27.20
CA ILE A 379 -5.44 -1.65 27.13
C ILE A 379 -6.01 -2.76 28.02
N TYR A 380 -6.38 -2.42 29.26
CA TYR A 380 -6.98 -3.37 30.19
C TYR A 380 -8.32 -3.92 29.66
N GLY A 381 -9.17 -3.05 29.10
CA GLY A 381 -10.43 -3.44 28.47
C GLY A 381 -10.23 -4.41 27.30
N ALA A 382 -9.28 -4.13 26.40
CA ALA A 382 -8.99 -4.98 25.25
C ALA A 382 -8.48 -6.37 25.66
N ILE A 383 -7.61 -6.43 26.69
CA ILE A 383 -7.13 -7.70 27.26
C ILE A 383 -8.26 -8.46 27.96
N SER A 384 -9.15 -7.76 28.66
CA SER A 384 -10.30 -8.37 29.34
C SER A 384 -11.28 -9.01 28.35
N VAL A 385 -11.53 -8.36 27.21
CA VAL A 385 -12.35 -8.91 26.10
C VAL A 385 -11.73 -10.21 25.56
N TYR A 386 -10.41 -10.23 25.37
CA TYR A 386 -9.71 -11.46 24.97
C TYR A 386 -9.87 -12.58 26.00
N SER A 387 -9.65 -12.29 27.29
CA SER A 387 -9.79 -13.26 28.38
C SER A 387 -11.23 -13.80 28.49
N PHE A 388 -12.24 -12.96 28.24
CA PHE A 388 -13.64 -13.37 28.23
C PHE A 388 -13.97 -14.37 27.10
N ILE A 389 -13.41 -14.15 25.91
CA ILE A 389 -13.66 -15.03 24.75
C ILE A 389 -12.98 -16.40 24.91
N ILE A 390 -11.78 -16.45 25.49
CA ILE A 390 -10.93 -17.66 25.53
C ILE A 390 -10.90 -18.36 26.89
N GLY A 391 -11.43 -17.75 27.95
CA GLY A 391 -11.26 -18.18 29.35
C GLY A 391 -11.52 -19.65 29.65
N ASP A 392 -12.43 -20.31 28.92
CA ASP A 392 -12.82 -21.69 29.20
C ASP A 392 -12.32 -22.72 28.18
N ASN A 393 -11.51 -22.32 27.19
CA ASN A 393 -11.10 -23.21 26.11
C ASN A 393 -9.63 -22.96 25.71
N PRO A 394 -8.65 -23.66 26.31
CA PRO A 394 -7.31 -23.69 25.75
C PRO A 394 -7.41 -24.36 24.38
N PHE A 395 -6.83 -23.75 23.34
CA PHE A 395 -6.75 -24.23 21.95
C PHE A 395 -6.15 -25.65 21.86
N THR A 396 -6.90 -26.66 22.28
CA THR A 396 -6.53 -28.08 22.39
C THR A 396 -7.10 -28.87 21.22
N ASP A 397 -8.12 -28.35 20.56
CA ASP A 397 -8.71 -28.90 19.34
C ASP A 397 -7.85 -28.53 18.11
N THR A 398 -7.64 -29.50 17.22
CA THR A 398 -6.97 -29.29 15.93
C THR A 398 -7.84 -28.43 15.01
N VAL A 399 -7.48 -27.16 14.83
CA VAL A 399 -8.13 -26.26 13.87
C VAL A 399 -7.47 -26.37 12.50
N THR A 400 -8.29 -26.47 11.45
CA THR A 400 -7.83 -26.57 10.04
C THR A 400 -7.19 -25.28 9.52
N THR A 401 -7.52 -24.12 10.12
CA THR A 401 -6.92 -22.81 9.82
C THR A 401 -6.86 -21.94 11.08
N CYS A 402 -5.82 -21.10 11.22
CA CYS A 402 -5.70 -20.17 12.36
C CYS A 402 -6.78 -19.08 12.40
N THR A 403 -7.64 -18.99 11.39
CA THR A 403 -8.76 -18.04 11.31
C THR A 403 -10.04 -18.59 11.93
N TYR A 404 -10.09 -19.90 12.25
CA TYR A 404 -11.27 -20.52 12.84
C TYR A 404 -11.23 -20.40 14.37
N LEU A 405 -12.25 -19.77 14.94
CA LEU A 405 -12.48 -19.79 16.39
C LEU A 405 -13.10 -21.13 16.78
N PRO A 406 -12.66 -21.78 17.88
CA PRO A 406 -13.27 -23.04 18.34
C PRO A 406 -14.79 -22.88 18.50
N MET A 407 -15.58 -23.88 18.07
CA MET A 407 -17.05 -23.87 18.09
C MET A 407 -17.63 -23.40 19.44
N LYS A 408 -17.03 -23.79 20.57
CA LYS A 408 -17.47 -23.37 21.91
C LYS A 408 -17.28 -21.87 22.21
N THR A 409 -16.33 -21.21 21.54
CA THR A 409 -16.05 -19.77 21.70
C THR A 409 -16.93 -18.89 20.79
N TYR A 410 -17.61 -19.50 19.83
CA TYR A 410 -18.41 -18.81 18.81
C TYR A 410 -19.54 -17.93 19.37
N PRO A 411 -20.37 -18.36 20.34
CA PRO A 411 -21.45 -17.52 20.87
C PRO A 411 -20.91 -16.28 21.57
N ARG A 412 -19.82 -16.41 22.32
CA ARG A 412 -19.17 -15.29 23.03
C ARG A 412 -18.54 -14.31 22.07
N TYR A 413 -17.88 -14.80 21.03
CA TYR A 413 -17.31 -13.94 20.00
C TYR A 413 -18.39 -13.14 19.28
N THR A 414 -19.52 -13.77 18.96
CA THR A 414 -20.68 -13.13 18.32
C THR A 414 -21.27 -12.02 19.21
N GLN A 415 -21.41 -12.28 20.53
CA GLN A 415 -21.83 -11.25 21.50
C GLN A 415 -20.87 -10.05 21.53
N VAL A 416 -19.57 -10.30 21.52
CA VAL A 416 -18.55 -9.23 21.48
C VAL A 416 -18.61 -8.43 20.18
N LEU A 417 -18.82 -9.09 19.04
CA LEU A 417 -19.00 -8.41 17.76
C LEU A 417 -20.21 -7.48 17.78
N PHE A 418 -21.38 -7.97 18.23
CA PHE A 418 -22.56 -7.12 18.37
C PHE A 418 -22.33 -5.95 19.33
N PHE A 419 -21.69 -6.20 20.47
CA PHE A 419 -21.36 -5.15 21.43
C PHE A 419 -20.44 -4.08 20.82
N THR A 420 -19.36 -4.48 20.15
CA THR A 420 -18.41 -3.55 19.52
C THR A 420 -19.02 -2.78 18.35
N PHE A 421 -19.93 -3.41 17.60
CA PHE A 421 -20.74 -2.76 16.57
C PHE A 421 -21.60 -1.64 17.14
N TRP A 422 -22.42 -1.93 18.15
CA TRP A 422 -23.27 -0.93 18.79
C TRP A 422 -22.46 0.18 19.45
N LEU A 423 -21.35 -0.16 20.11
CA LEU A 423 -20.43 0.79 20.70
C LEU A 423 -19.85 1.77 19.67
N SER A 424 -19.51 1.26 18.47
CA SER A 424 -18.97 2.08 17.38
C SER A 424 -20.03 3.04 16.82
N ILE A 425 -21.28 2.60 16.69
CA ILE A 425 -22.40 3.48 16.30
C ILE A 425 -22.64 4.57 17.35
N SER A 426 -22.68 4.19 18.63
CA SER A 426 -22.85 5.15 19.74
C SER A 426 -21.74 6.19 19.74
N ASN A 427 -20.48 5.79 19.50
CA ASN A 427 -19.35 6.71 19.38
C ASN A 427 -19.51 7.69 18.23
N LEU A 428 -19.94 7.23 17.05
CA LEU A 428 -20.14 8.11 15.90
C LEU A 428 -21.21 9.19 16.19
N ILE A 429 -22.29 8.80 16.88
CA ILE A 429 -23.34 9.74 17.32
C ILE A 429 -22.74 10.76 18.30
N VAL A 430 -22.00 10.29 19.31
CA VAL A 430 -21.35 11.15 20.31
C VAL A 430 -20.36 12.12 19.64
N ASP A 431 -19.50 11.65 18.75
CA ASP A 431 -18.56 12.49 17.99
C ASP A 431 -19.27 13.54 17.14
N GLY A 432 -20.41 13.18 16.54
CA GLY A 432 -21.27 14.13 15.83
C GLY A 432 -21.83 15.23 16.74
N LEU A 433 -22.25 14.88 17.97
CA LEU A 433 -22.71 15.84 18.97
C LEU A 433 -21.57 16.75 19.45
N ILE A 434 -20.38 16.18 19.73
CA ILE A 434 -19.17 16.92 20.10
C ILE A 434 -18.79 17.90 18.99
N LEU A 435 -18.85 17.47 17.72
CA LEU A 435 -18.55 18.35 16.59
C LEU A 435 -19.53 19.53 16.52
N ARG A 436 -20.84 19.28 16.65
CA ARG A 436 -21.86 20.35 16.67
C ARG A 436 -21.63 21.33 17.82
N GLN A 437 -21.30 20.84 19.01
CA GLN A 437 -20.98 21.70 20.15
C GLN A 437 -19.72 22.53 19.90
N ASN A 438 -18.64 21.92 19.37
CA ASN A 438 -17.41 22.62 19.04
C ASN A 438 -17.61 23.68 17.93
N GLN A 439 -18.49 23.43 16.95
CA GLN A 439 -18.86 24.43 15.95
C GLN A 439 -19.58 25.63 16.58
N LYS A 440 -20.53 25.39 17.51
CA LYS A 440 -21.23 26.45 18.24
C LYS A 440 -20.23 27.28 19.07
N HIS A 441 -19.30 26.62 19.75
CA HIS A 441 -18.26 27.28 20.53
C HIS A 441 -17.27 28.08 19.68
N GLU A 442 -16.84 27.55 18.54
CA GLU A 442 -15.94 28.26 17.62
C GLU A 442 -16.61 29.54 17.10
N LYS A 443 -17.90 29.48 16.74
CA LYS A 443 -18.70 30.67 16.36
C LYS A 443 -18.75 31.72 17.47
N LEU A 444 -18.98 31.31 18.72
CA LEU A 444 -19.00 32.23 19.87
C LEU A 444 -17.61 32.87 20.13
N GLN A 445 -16.53 32.11 19.97
CA GLN A 445 -15.17 32.59 20.22
C GLN A 445 -14.60 33.45 19.09
N ARG A 446 -15.11 33.31 17.85
CA ARG A 446 -14.79 34.23 16.73
C ARG A 446 -15.11 35.69 17.05
N ASN A 447 -16.02 35.97 17.97
CA ASN A 447 -16.39 37.33 18.37
C ASN A 447 -15.52 37.89 19.51
N MET A 448 -14.63 37.11 20.14
CA MET A 448 -13.76 37.57 21.25
C MET A 448 -12.39 38.06 20.76
N TYR A 449 -11.84 39.14 21.29
CA TYR A 449 -10.56 39.73 20.83
C TYR A 449 -9.29 38.88 21.09
N SER A 450 -9.38 37.80 21.87
CA SER A 450 -8.20 36.98 22.20
C SER A 450 -7.84 36.00 21.07
N VAL A 451 -6.74 36.29 20.37
CA VAL A 451 -6.20 35.48 19.27
C VAL A 451 -5.88 34.05 19.71
N THR A 452 -5.31 33.88 20.91
CA THR A 452 -4.98 32.55 21.48
C THR A 452 -6.22 31.69 21.65
N LYS A 453 -7.29 32.25 22.22
CA LYS A 453 -8.55 31.52 22.44
C LYS A 453 -9.23 31.13 21.13
N ARG A 454 -9.19 32.01 20.12
CA ARG A 454 -9.68 31.71 18.75
C ARG A 454 -8.89 30.56 18.13
N PHE A 455 -7.56 30.62 18.21
CA PHE A 455 -6.68 29.60 17.65
C PHE A 455 -6.90 28.22 18.29
N GLU A 456 -7.05 28.18 19.62
CA GLU A 456 -7.38 26.96 20.36
C GLU A 456 -8.75 26.38 19.96
N ALA A 457 -9.77 27.23 19.84
CA ALA A 457 -11.11 26.80 19.45
C ALA A 457 -11.13 26.22 18.02
N THR A 458 -10.45 26.87 17.08
CA THR A 458 -10.30 26.35 15.70
C THR A 458 -9.50 25.05 15.67
N THR A 459 -8.41 24.95 16.44
CA THR A 459 -7.61 23.73 16.51
C THR A 459 -8.42 22.57 17.11
N SER A 460 -9.15 22.81 18.20
CA SER A 460 -10.05 21.83 18.81
C SER A 460 -11.12 21.34 17.84
N LEU A 461 -11.75 22.25 17.08
CA LEU A 461 -12.72 21.92 16.06
C LEU A 461 -12.13 21.02 14.97
N LYS A 462 -10.92 21.34 14.47
CA LYS A 462 -10.24 20.53 13.44
C LYS A 462 -9.82 19.15 13.95
N CYS A 463 -9.34 19.05 15.18
CA CYS A 463 -9.07 17.76 15.82
C CYS A 463 -10.36 16.92 15.92
N THR A 464 -11.48 17.53 16.31
CA THR A 464 -12.78 16.86 16.39
C THR A 464 -13.27 16.38 15.03
N GLN A 465 -13.08 17.18 13.97
CA GLN A 465 -13.39 16.77 12.59
C GLN A 465 -12.56 15.54 12.17
N ALA A 466 -11.28 15.50 12.52
CA ALA A 466 -10.43 14.35 12.22
C ALA A 466 -10.88 13.09 13.00
N ILE A 467 -11.20 13.23 14.28
CA ILE A 467 -11.72 12.12 15.12
C ILE A 467 -13.03 11.58 14.53
N MET A 468 -13.96 12.45 14.13
CA MET A 468 -15.22 12.02 13.51
C MET A 468 -15.01 11.24 12.21
N VAL A 469 -14.07 11.67 11.36
CA VAL A 469 -13.75 10.93 10.12
C VAL A 469 -13.16 9.55 10.43
N ILE A 470 -12.29 9.46 11.44
CA ILE A 470 -11.71 8.20 11.91
C ILE A 470 -12.82 7.28 12.48
N SER A 471 -13.74 7.83 13.28
CA SER A 471 -14.89 7.11 13.84
C SER A 471 -15.81 6.58 12.73
N LEU A 472 -16.17 7.41 11.75
CA LEU A 472 -16.99 7.01 10.60
C LEU A 472 -16.37 5.84 9.84
N VAL A 473 -15.06 5.91 9.58
CA VAL A 473 -14.35 4.84 8.87
C VAL A 473 -14.34 3.56 9.69
N ASN A 474 -14.17 3.62 11.01
CA ASN A 474 -14.26 2.44 11.87
C ASN A 474 -15.68 1.85 11.91
N VAL A 475 -16.72 2.67 11.94
CA VAL A 475 -18.10 2.18 11.87
C VAL A 475 -18.34 1.43 10.56
N LEU A 476 -17.95 2.01 9.43
CA LEU A 476 -18.07 1.36 8.11
C LEU A 476 -17.27 0.06 8.04
N SER A 477 -16.08 0.06 8.64
CA SER A 477 -15.20 -1.10 8.75
C SER A 477 -15.85 -2.23 9.56
N GLN A 478 -16.48 -1.90 10.68
CA GLN A 478 -17.14 -2.88 11.54
C GLN A 478 -18.47 -3.38 10.99
N ILE A 479 -19.23 -2.52 10.27
CA ILE A 479 -20.40 -2.95 9.49
C ILE A 479 -19.97 -4.01 8.48
N LEU A 480 -18.94 -3.69 7.67
CA LEU A 480 -18.45 -4.59 6.65
C LEU A 480 -17.95 -5.91 7.25
N TYR A 481 -17.20 -5.83 8.35
CA TYR A 481 -16.70 -7.02 9.04
C TYR A 481 -17.83 -7.91 9.59
N SER A 482 -18.79 -7.30 10.29
CA SER A 482 -19.89 -8.03 10.93
C SER A 482 -20.82 -8.65 9.89
N VAL A 483 -21.11 -7.96 8.79
CA VAL A 483 -21.94 -8.48 7.69
C VAL A 483 -21.25 -9.64 6.99
N LEU A 484 -19.96 -9.51 6.65
CA LEU A 484 -19.23 -10.58 5.99
C LEU A 484 -19.03 -11.79 6.91
N TYR A 485 -18.76 -11.57 8.19
CA TYR A 485 -18.70 -12.63 9.19
C TYR A 485 -20.06 -13.35 9.32
N PHE A 486 -21.17 -12.61 9.37
CA PHE A 486 -22.51 -13.19 9.43
C PHE A 486 -22.82 -14.02 8.17
N ILE A 487 -22.45 -13.52 6.98
CA ILE A 487 -22.61 -14.25 5.73
C ILE A 487 -21.83 -15.57 5.76
N ILE A 488 -20.57 -15.53 6.21
CA ILE A 488 -19.71 -16.72 6.33
C ILE A 488 -20.38 -17.76 7.23
N VAL A 489 -20.89 -17.36 8.39
CA VAL A 489 -21.44 -18.31 9.36
C VAL A 489 -22.80 -18.88 8.91
N PHE A 490 -23.70 -18.04 8.40
CA PHE A 490 -25.06 -18.46 8.09
C PHE A 490 -25.19 -19.18 6.74
N PHE A 491 -24.38 -18.81 5.74
CA PHE A 491 -24.53 -19.34 4.38
C PHE A 491 -23.48 -20.39 3.99
N ILE A 492 -22.47 -20.63 4.83
CA ILE A 492 -21.43 -21.64 4.58
C ILE A 492 -21.41 -22.69 5.72
N PRO A 493 -22.51 -23.43 5.96
CA PRO A 493 -22.52 -24.49 6.95
C PRO A 493 -21.65 -25.69 6.55
N ASP A 494 -21.43 -25.93 5.25
CA ASP A 494 -20.70 -27.10 4.74
C ASP A 494 -19.65 -26.76 3.65
N GLY A 495 -18.38 -26.88 4.03
CA GLY A 495 -17.40 -27.64 3.24
C GLY A 495 -16.78 -27.09 1.95
N THR A 496 -17.25 -26.01 1.31
CA THR A 496 -16.47 -25.45 0.18
C THR A 496 -15.32 -24.58 0.71
N SER A 497 -14.18 -25.25 0.96
CA SER A 497 -12.95 -24.66 1.50
C SER A 497 -12.52 -23.42 0.71
N PHE A 498 -12.80 -23.38 -0.60
CA PHE A 498 -12.47 -22.27 -1.47
C PHE A 498 -13.33 -21.01 -1.25
N ILE A 499 -14.67 -21.12 -1.23
CA ILE A 499 -15.56 -19.96 -1.01
C ILE A 499 -15.29 -19.37 0.38
N PHE A 500 -15.11 -20.24 1.37
CA PHE A 500 -14.72 -19.83 2.72
C PHE A 500 -13.37 -19.08 2.73
N ILE A 501 -12.32 -19.64 2.13
CA ILE A 501 -11.00 -18.98 2.06
C ILE A 501 -11.10 -17.66 1.27
N PHE A 502 -11.85 -17.62 0.18
CA PHE A 502 -12.03 -16.44 -0.67
C PHE A 502 -12.78 -15.32 0.07
N VAL A 503 -13.92 -15.63 0.69
CA VAL A 503 -14.73 -14.68 1.47
C VAL A 503 -13.98 -14.25 2.73
N ASN A 504 -13.20 -15.12 3.36
CA ASN A 504 -12.36 -14.76 4.50
C ASN A 504 -11.15 -13.90 4.07
N THR A 505 -10.53 -14.17 2.92
CA THR A 505 -9.37 -13.39 2.44
C THR A 505 -9.77 -12.00 1.97
N LEU A 506 -10.90 -11.89 1.24
CA LEU A 506 -11.43 -10.60 0.77
C LEU A 506 -12.24 -9.87 1.84
N GLY A 507 -12.94 -10.63 2.67
CA GLY A 507 -13.90 -10.13 3.65
C GLY A 507 -13.38 -10.05 5.08
N TYR A 508 -12.07 -10.12 5.26
CA TYR A 508 -11.40 -9.74 6.50
C TYR A 508 -10.90 -8.29 6.40
N PRO A 509 -11.76 -7.27 6.63
CA PRO A 509 -11.43 -5.86 6.44
C PRO A 509 -10.38 -5.35 7.45
N VAL A 510 -10.16 -6.05 8.56
CA VAL A 510 -9.33 -5.60 9.69
C VAL A 510 -7.93 -5.06 9.30
N PRO A 511 -7.15 -5.71 8.41
CA PRO A 511 -5.84 -5.19 8.00
C PRO A 511 -5.97 -3.94 7.12
N TYR A 512 -6.97 -3.90 6.25
CA TYR A 512 -7.26 -2.75 5.39
C TYR A 512 -7.67 -1.55 6.22
N THR A 513 -8.49 -1.76 7.24
CA THR A 513 -9.03 -0.71 8.10
C THR A 513 -7.97 -0.19 9.05
N SER A 514 -7.10 -1.06 9.56
CA SER A 514 -5.91 -0.67 10.34
C SER A 514 -4.95 0.20 9.53
N THR A 515 -4.70 -0.17 8.27
CA THR A 515 -3.86 0.60 7.35
C THR A 515 -4.50 1.95 7.01
N LEU A 516 -5.81 1.94 6.74
CA LEU A 516 -6.58 3.14 6.45
C LEU A 516 -6.60 4.10 7.64
N HIS A 517 -6.71 3.60 8.87
CA HIS A 517 -6.62 4.40 10.10
C HIS A 517 -5.26 5.11 10.21
N ALA A 518 -4.16 4.39 10.00
CA ALA A 518 -2.81 4.98 10.01
C ALA A 518 -2.68 6.08 8.94
N CYS A 519 -3.15 5.81 7.71
CA CYS A 519 -3.18 6.78 6.62
C CYS A 519 -4.02 8.03 6.95
N LEU A 520 -5.20 7.85 7.55
CA LEU A 520 -6.09 8.94 7.94
C LEU A 520 -5.51 9.80 9.06
N ILE A 521 -4.84 9.18 10.04
CA ILE A 521 -4.13 9.91 11.10
C ILE A 521 -3.00 10.73 10.48
N ILE A 522 -2.15 10.14 9.64
CA ILE A 522 -1.05 10.84 8.96
C ILE A 522 -1.58 11.99 8.10
N TYR A 523 -2.63 11.73 7.31
CA TYR A 523 -3.27 12.74 6.47
C TYR A 523 -3.83 13.89 7.32
N SER A 524 -4.53 13.58 8.40
CA SER A 524 -5.12 14.57 9.31
C SER A 524 -4.05 15.41 10.01
N LEU A 525 -2.98 14.78 10.50
CA LEU A 525 -1.84 15.48 11.11
C LEU A 525 -1.14 16.40 10.11
N ASN A 526 -0.89 15.93 8.89
CA ASN A 526 -0.27 16.73 7.83
C ASN A 526 -1.16 17.91 7.43
N ARG A 527 -2.47 17.68 7.30
CA ARG A 527 -3.44 18.73 7.01
C ARG A 527 -3.46 19.79 8.11
N MET A 528 -3.49 19.38 9.38
CA MET A 528 -3.44 20.31 10.53
C MET A 528 -2.12 21.08 10.57
N ARG A 529 -0.99 20.42 10.32
CA ARG A 529 0.34 21.06 10.27
C ARG A 529 0.42 22.10 9.16
N ASN A 530 -0.05 21.77 7.97
CA ASN A 530 -0.03 22.67 6.83
C ASN A 530 -0.94 23.88 7.04
N GLN A 531 -2.13 23.67 7.62
CA GLN A 531 -3.02 24.77 8.00
C GLN A 531 -2.40 25.65 9.08
N ARG A 532 -1.82 25.07 10.13
CA ARG A 532 -1.10 25.84 11.16
C ARG A 532 0.03 26.66 10.56
N ARG A 533 0.81 26.09 9.64
CA ARG A 533 1.85 26.82 8.90
C ARG A 533 1.26 27.98 8.09
N ALA A 534 0.17 27.74 7.35
CA ALA A 534 -0.48 28.78 6.56
C ALA A 534 -1.03 29.92 7.44
N THR A 535 -1.66 29.61 8.57
CA THR A 535 -2.15 30.62 9.53
C THR A 535 -1.01 31.38 10.20
N ILE A 536 0.07 30.70 10.60
CA ILE A 536 1.26 31.38 11.14
C ILE A 536 1.87 32.28 10.07
N GLN A 537 2.00 31.81 8.83
CA GLN A 537 2.51 32.61 7.71
C GLN A 537 1.59 33.80 7.42
N SER A 538 0.27 33.65 7.45
CA SER A 538 -0.64 34.78 7.25
C SER A 538 -0.53 35.82 8.36
N LEU A 539 -0.35 35.38 9.61
CA LEU A 539 -0.11 36.26 10.76
C LEU A 539 1.29 36.91 10.73
N THR A 540 2.30 36.21 10.21
CA THR A 540 3.68 36.72 10.12
C THR A 540 3.86 37.66 8.91
N ASN A 541 3.13 37.40 7.82
CA ASN A 541 3.13 38.22 6.61
C ASN A 541 2.18 39.42 6.71
N GLN A 542 1.21 39.40 7.61
CA GLN A 542 0.61 40.63 8.12
C GLN A 542 1.67 41.36 8.95
N LYS A 543 2.50 42.18 8.28
CA LYS A 543 3.13 43.32 8.94
C LYS A 543 1.99 44.23 9.41
N GLN A 544 1.41 43.97 10.58
CA GLN A 544 0.83 45.08 11.33
C GLN A 544 2.00 46.01 11.62
N THR A 545 2.04 47.14 10.93
CA THR A 545 2.91 48.23 11.38
C THR A 545 2.54 48.53 12.83
N PHE A 546 3.51 48.93 13.65
CA PHE A 546 3.23 49.35 15.02
C PHE A 546 2.10 50.40 15.05
N ASP A 547 2.01 51.21 13.99
CA ASP A 547 0.94 52.17 13.75
C ASP A 547 -0.43 51.53 13.49
N ASP A 548 -0.53 50.44 12.74
CA ASP A 548 -1.81 49.71 12.57
C ASP A 548 -2.26 49.05 13.88
N TYR A 549 -1.33 48.60 14.72
CA TYR A 549 -1.63 48.08 16.05
C TYR A 549 -2.11 49.19 17.00
N ILE A 550 -1.40 50.33 17.05
CA ILE A 550 -1.79 51.52 17.85
C ILE A 550 -3.11 52.12 17.34
N ARG A 551 -3.36 52.16 16.03
CA ARG A 551 -4.57 52.72 15.43
C ARG A 551 -5.79 51.86 15.71
N ASN A 552 -5.65 50.53 15.67
CA ASN A 552 -6.71 49.59 16.06
C ASN A 552 -6.98 49.61 17.57
N ILE A 553 -5.97 49.90 18.41
CA ILE A 553 -6.18 50.14 19.83
C ILE A 553 -6.88 51.49 20.05
N LYS A 554 -6.44 52.58 19.42
CA LYS A 554 -7.08 53.89 19.56
C LYS A 554 -8.54 53.90 19.07
N SER A 555 -8.86 53.18 17.99
CA SER A 555 -10.24 53.05 17.48
C SER A 555 -11.12 52.10 18.30
N ALA A 556 -10.55 51.34 19.24
CA ALA A 556 -11.29 50.48 20.16
C ALA A 556 -11.49 51.11 21.54
N TRP A 557 -10.85 52.26 21.80
CA TRP A 557 -10.94 53.05 23.04
C TRP A 557 -11.57 54.44 22.83
N ALA A 558 -11.93 54.78 21.59
CA ALA A 558 -12.90 55.82 21.25
C ALA A 558 -14.23 55.13 20.94
#